data_AF-A0A4Y7T8N6-F1
#
_entry.id   AF-A0A4Y7T8N6-F1
#
_cell.length_a   1.000
_cell.length_b   1.000
_cell.length_c   1.000
_cell.angle_alpha   90.00
_cell.angle_beta   90.00
_cell.angle_gamma   90.00
#
_symmetry.space_group_name_H-M   'P 1'
#
loop_
_entity.id
_entity.type
_entity.pdbx_description
1 polymer ?
#
loop_
_entity_poly.entity_id
_entity_poly.type
_entity_poly.pdbx_seq_one_letter_code
_entity_poly.pdbx_strand_id
1 'polypeptide(L)'
;MAPTMCVHARGEGQAFQVEVVLVWRQEVTSLDCPPVTDFKSINTIRFVCVHSSSRSPALTLPVSALWNAMNCPHLLSSGTCPDGSSCTFSHDLLSCEPCGYVAPNPNEYRQHMGSKRHRSRTKDGNGQETLVKYRSVVDEPEKDKNGVTVEGATDLGVLDPASIPQAWEGDARMLVAKCPNPAGTVKLVKVELSSNQGANRVQSGFVIVSAHLGRITPSTPAFVQFKFTQRSTGRYEDQIELGFEDTSLHVRFVITRRLQVIVGNQADHKSLKPTSPCVDPPLQHAMGIRSSLIPPSTASLSDCGPMNCPHIISSGTCPDGPACPHNHTILSCEPCGYLAPTPYDYRQHLGSKRHQSRTKHGDFLGHDYFCTICDANVPSANWAEHIAGGRHRSLAKERGVGPAVAPTDARSTASVEYCPVCQDLVQKQVWGKASSLGEPQAQGSVH
;
A
#
# COMPACT_ATOMS: atom_id res chain seq x y z
N MET A 1 -17.60 45.51 -24.76
CA MET A 1 -19.07 45.35 -24.82
C MET A 1 -19.39 43.92 -24.43
N ALA A 2 -20.16 43.72 -23.37
CA ALA A 2 -20.46 42.37 -22.86
C ALA A 2 -21.70 41.81 -23.57
N PRO A 3 -21.68 40.54 -24.04
CA PRO A 3 -22.85 39.91 -24.63
C PRO A 3 -23.98 39.75 -23.62
N THR A 4 -25.22 39.96 -24.06
CA THR A 4 -26.42 39.62 -23.29
C THR A 4 -26.83 38.19 -23.63
N MET A 5 -26.91 37.33 -22.62
CA MET A 5 -27.25 35.91 -22.79
C MET A 5 -28.75 35.71 -22.58
N CYS A 6 -29.45 35.23 -23.61
CA CYS A 6 -30.85 34.83 -23.51
C CYS A 6 -30.96 33.31 -23.63
N VAL A 7 -31.70 32.70 -22.70
CA VAL A 7 -31.91 31.26 -22.66
C VAL A 7 -33.35 30.95 -23.04
N HIS A 8 -33.54 30.16 -24.09
CA HIS A 8 -34.87 29.66 -24.47
C HIS A 8 -34.93 28.16 -24.21
N ALA A 9 -35.93 27.74 -23.45
CA ALA A 9 -36.28 26.33 -23.30
C ALA A 9 -37.44 26.00 -24.23
N ARG A 10 -37.30 24.98 -25.07
CA ARG A 10 -38.42 24.35 -25.78
C ARG A 10 -38.53 22.90 -25.34
N GLY A 11 -39.71 22.52 -24.86
CA GLY A 11 -40.00 21.16 -24.45
C GLY A 11 -40.94 20.48 -25.44
N GLU A 12 -40.47 19.39 -26.06
CA GLU A 12 -41.33 18.36 -26.65
C GLU A 12 -40.85 16.99 -26.14
N GLY A 13 -41.63 16.38 -25.23
CA GLY A 13 -41.34 15.06 -24.63
C GLY A 13 -40.41 15.06 -23.40
N GLN A 14 -39.99 13.86 -22.95
CA GLN A 14 -39.13 13.64 -21.76
C GLN A 14 -37.67 14.15 -21.90
N ALA A 15 -37.33 14.81 -23.01
CA ALA A 15 -36.01 15.39 -23.23
C ALA A 15 -36.13 16.91 -23.37
N PHE A 16 -35.49 17.64 -22.46
CA PHE A 16 -35.39 19.10 -22.54
C PHE A 16 -34.18 19.49 -23.39
N GLN A 17 -34.39 20.21 -24.49
CA GLN A 17 -33.33 20.90 -25.19
C GLN A 17 -33.35 22.37 -24.77
N VAL A 18 -32.23 22.83 -24.19
CA VAL A 18 -32.01 24.22 -23.85
C VAL A 18 -31.11 24.82 -24.90
N GLU A 19 -31.64 25.78 -25.65
CA GLU A 19 -30.91 26.50 -26.68
C GLU A 19 -30.48 27.85 -26.09
N VAL A 20 -29.17 28.04 -25.97
CA VAL A 20 -28.59 29.29 -25.45
C VAL A 20 -28.17 30.12 -26.66
N VAL A 21 -28.88 31.22 -26.89
CA VAL A 21 -28.63 32.10 -28.04
C VAL A 21 -27.94 33.36 -27.52
N LEU A 22 -26.70 33.57 -27.97
CA LEU A 22 -25.95 34.79 -27.69
C LEU A 22 -26.20 35.78 -28.83
N VAL A 23 -26.95 36.83 -28.54
CA VAL A 23 -27.29 37.87 -29.53
C VAL A 23 -26.37 39.06 -29.34
N TRP A 24 -25.67 39.44 -30.41
CA TRP A 24 -24.93 40.71 -30.49
C TRP A 24 -25.73 41.69 -31.34
N ARG A 25 -26.48 42.60 -30.72
CA ARG A 25 -27.04 43.77 -31.40
C ARG A 25 -27.04 45.00 -30.51
N GLN A 26 -26.76 46.13 -31.14
CA GLN A 26 -26.94 47.48 -30.62
C GLN A 26 -28.45 47.74 -30.60
N GLU A 27 -29.00 48.08 -29.43
CA GLU A 27 -30.42 48.40 -29.17
C GLU A 27 -31.38 47.21 -29.05
N VAL A 28 -31.47 46.66 -27.83
CA VAL A 28 -32.66 45.96 -27.34
C VAL A 28 -33.02 46.57 -25.99
N THR A 29 -34.10 47.34 -25.94
CA THR A 29 -34.71 47.84 -24.70
C THR A 29 -35.68 46.78 -24.15
N SER A 30 -35.40 46.36 -22.91
CA SER A 30 -36.22 45.55 -21.99
C SER A 30 -36.96 44.32 -22.56
N LEU A 31 -36.40 43.13 -22.31
CA LEU A 31 -37.14 41.87 -22.27
C LEU A 31 -37.07 41.31 -20.86
N ASP A 32 -38.20 41.26 -20.17
CA ASP A 32 -38.36 40.59 -18.88
C ASP A 32 -38.31 39.06 -19.09
N CYS A 33 -37.26 38.41 -18.61
CA CYS A 33 -37.17 36.95 -18.52
C CYS A 33 -37.00 36.55 -17.04
N PRO A 34 -37.79 35.59 -16.53
CA PRO A 34 -37.60 35.09 -15.17
C PRO A 34 -36.32 34.25 -15.06
N PRO A 35 -35.63 34.26 -13.90
CA PRO A 35 -34.42 33.45 -13.70
C PRO A 35 -34.75 31.96 -13.67
N VAL A 36 -34.01 31.16 -14.45
CA VAL A 36 -34.08 29.69 -14.42
C VAL A 36 -33.13 29.19 -13.33
N THR A 37 -33.67 28.55 -12.29
CA THR A 37 -32.92 28.18 -11.07
C THR A 37 -32.56 26.69 -10.95
N ASP A 38 -32.90 25.83 -11.93
CA ASP A 38 -32.53 24.41 -11.86
C ASP A 38 -32.01 23.85 -13.21
N PHE A 39 -30.75 23.39 -13.21
CA PHE A 39 -30.00 22.89 -14.37
C PHE A 39 -29.80 21.36 -14.37
N LYS A 40 -30.46 20.63 -13.46
CA LYS A 40 -30.14 19.20 -13.17
C LYS A 40 -30.38 18.19 -14.30
N SER A 41 -30.93 18.58 -15.45
CA SER A 41 -31.36 17.65 -16.52
C SER A 41 -30.84 17.98 -17.93
N ILE A 42 -29.86 18.88 -18.07
CA ILE A 42 -29.33 19.27 -19.39
C ILE A 42 -28.08 18.44 -19.74
N ASN A 43 -28.20 17.59 -20.76
CA ASN A 43 -27.09 16.75 -21.25
C ASN A 43 -26.24 17.41 -22.35
N THR A 44 -26.80 18.40 -23.05
CA THR A 44 -26.15 19.01 -24.22
C THR A 44 -26.54 20.48 -24.35
N ILE A 45 -25.57 21.37 -24.56
CA ILE A 45 -25.82 22.80 -24.83
C ILE A 45 -25.40 23.08 -26.27
N ARG A 46 -26.31 23.68 -27.04
CA ARG A 46 -26.04 24.15 -28.40
C ARG A 46 -25.90 25.66 -28.41
N PHE A 47 -24.82 26.13 -29.04
CA PHE A 47 -24.61 27.55 -29.31
C PHE A 47 -24.91 27.81 -30.79
N VAL A 48 -25.83 28.74 -31.06
CA VAL A 48 -26.14 29.20 -32.41
C VAL A 48 -25.78 30.67 -32.51
N CYS A 49 -24.78 30.97 -33.35
CA CYS A 49 -24.38 32.34 -33.65
C CYS A 49 -25.21 32.84 -34.83
N VAL A 50 -26.03 33.87 -34.62
CA VAL A 50 -26.83 34.49 -35.69
C VAL A 50 -26.21 35.84 -36.01
N HIS A 51 -25.38 35.89 -37.05
CA HIS A 51 -25.02 37.14 -37.71
C HIS A 51 -25.93 37.34 -38.92
N SER A 52 -26.30 38.60 -39.17
CA SER A 52 -27.18 38.98 -40.27
C SER A 52 -26.66 38.40 -41.60
N SER A 53 -27.50 37.55 -42.20
CA SER A 53 -27.44 36.94 -43.54
C SER A 53 -26.65 35.64 -43.79
N SER A 54 -26.05 34.98 -42.79
CA SER A 54 -25.66 33.55 -42.98
C SER A 54 -25.68 32.73 -41.67
N ARG A 55 -26.37 31.58 -41.69
CA ARG A 55 -26.37 30.61 -40.59
C ARG A 55 -25.08 29.80 -40.62
N SER A 56 -24.26 29.93 -39.59
CA SER A 56 -23.12 29.02 -39.35
C SER A 56 -23.61 27.72 -38.68
N PRO A 57 -22.95 26.57 -38.90
CA PRO A 57 -23.32 25.32 -38.26
C PRO A 57 -23.16 25.40 -36.73
N ALA A 58 -24.15 24.86 -36.00
CA ALA A 58 -24.17 24.90 -34.55
C ALA A 58 -23.05 24.03 -33.95
N LEU A 59 -22.21 24.65 -33.11
CA LEU A 59 -21.23 23.93 -32.29
C LEU A 59 -21.96 23.29 -31.11
N THR A 60 -21.86 21.96 -31.04
CA THR A 60 -22.43 21.17 -29.96
C THR A 60 -21.28 20.69 -29.09
N LEU A 61 -21.16 21.22 -27.86
CA LEU A 61 -20.14 20.79 -26.93
C LEU A 61 -20.77 19.95 -25.81
N PRO A 62 -20.11 18.86 -25.36
CA PRO A 62 -20.57 18.12 -24.19
C PRO A 62 -20.42 18.99 -22.94
N VAL A 63 -21.37 18.88 -22.01
CA VAL A 63 -21.39 19.69 -20.78
C VAL A 63 -20.09 19.56 -19.98
N SER A 64 -19.43 18.39 -19.98
CA SER A 64 -18.13 18.18 -19.33
C SER A 64 -17.01 19.11 -19.85
N ALA A 65 -17.04 19.50 -21.13
CA ALA A 65 -16.05 20.42 -21.69
C ALA A 65 -16.22 21.85 -21.18
N LEU A 66 -17.46 22.26 -20.86
CA LEU A 66 -17.75 23.58 -20.28
C LEU A 66 -17.32 23.67 -18.82
N TRP A 67 -17.43 22.59 -18.05
CA TRP A 67 -16.97 22.56 -16.65
C TRP A 67 -15.45 22.63 -16.53
N ASN A 68 -14.71 21.96 -17.43
CA ASN A 68 -13.25 22.07 -17.46
C ASN A 68 -12.77 23.49 -17.81
N ALA A 69 -13.59 24.28 -18.50
CA ALA A 69 -13.30 25.69 -18.78
C ALA A 69 -13.61 26.62 -17.59
N MET A 70 -14.29 26.13 -16.54
CA MET A 70 -14.63 26.90 -15.33
C MET A 70 -13.67 26.67 -14.17
N ASN A 71 -12.78 25.68 -14.25
CA ASN A 71 -11.77 25.42 -13.22
C ASN A 71 -10.48 26.18 -13.51
N CYS A 72 -9.85 26.68 -12.45
CA CYS A 72 -8.63 27.48 -12.60
C CYS A 72 -7.50 26.62 -13.19
N PRO A 73 -6.94 26.98 -14.37
CA PRO A 73 -5.86 26.21 -14.98
C PRO A 73 -4.60 26.18 -14.11
N HIS A 74 -4.33 27.30 -13.41
CA HIS A 74 -3.22 27.38 -12.47
C HIS A 74 -3.41 26.40 -11.31
N LEU A 75 -4.60 26.37 -10.68
CA LEU A 75 -4.86 25.43 -9.58
C LEU A 75 -4.69 23.96 -10.01
N LEU A 76 -5.15 23.60 -11.21
CA LEU A 76 -5.00 22.24 -11.74
C LEU A 76 -3.54 21.88 -12.07
N SER A 77 -2.72 22.85 -12.46
CA SER A 77 -1.33 22.65 -12.87
C SER A 77 -0.30 22.72 -11.74
N SER A 78 -0.48 23.64 -10.78
CA SER A 78 0.48 23.93 -9.71
C SER A 78 -0.05 23.64 -8.30
N GLY A 79 -1.31 23.24 -8.16
CA GLY A 79 -1.95 23.01 -6.85
C GLY A 79 -2.25 24.29 -6.06
N THR A 80 -1.85 25.46 -6.56
CA THR A 80 -2.13 26.79 -6.00
C THR A 80 -2.50 27.75 -7.12
N CYS A 81 -3.40 28.70 -6.84
CA CYS A 81 -3.73 29.79 -7.74
C CYS A 81 -3.03 31.08 -7.27
N PRO A 82 -2.20 31.74 -8.09
CA PRO A 82 -1.51 32.97 -7.71
C PRO A 82 -2.47 34.13 -7.45
N ASP A 83 -3.64 34.11 -8.07
CA ASP A 83 -4.68 35.13 -7.92
C ASP A 83 -5.52 34.93 -6.65
N GLY A 84 -5.33 33.81 -5.93
CA GLY A 84 -6.01 33.51 -4.67
C GLY A 84 -7.54 33.65 -4.78
N SER A 85 -8.13 34.46 -3.89
CA SER A 85 -9.57 34.72 -3.87
C SER A 85 -10.07 35.66 -4.99
N SER A 86 -9.16 36.25 -5.78
CA SER A 86 -9.51 37.13 -6.90
C SER A 86 -9.66 36.40 -8.24
N CYS A 87 -9.37 35.10 -8.28
CA CYS A 87 -9.58 34.28 -9.46
C CYS A 87 -11.07 34.12 -9.74
N THR A 88 -11.48 34.31 -10.99
CA THR A 88 -12.88 34.14 -11.43
C THR A 88 -13.26 32.70 -11.71
N PHE A 89 -12.29 31.78 -11.67
CA PHE A 89 -12.49 30.35 -11.89
C PHE A 89 -12.73 29.60 -10.57
N SER A 90 -13.45 28.49 -10.62
CA SER A 90 -13.72 27.67 -9.45
C SER A 90 -12.45 26.99 -8.92
N HIS A 91 -12.33 26.98 -7.60
CA HIS A 91 -11.27 26.32 -6.84
C HIS A 91 -11.79 25.15 -6.00
N ASP A 92 -13.04 24.72 -6.22
CA ASP A 92 -13.70 23.68 -5.44
C ASP A 92 -13.25 22.29 -5.92
N LEU A 93 -11.98 21.99 -5.72
CA LEU A 93 -11.43 20.66 -5.94
C LEU A 93 -11.81 19.75 -4.78
N LEU A 94 -12.38 18.59 -5.09
CA LEU A 94 -12.75 17.59 -4.10
C LEU A 94 -11.63 16.55 -4.00
N SER A 95 -10.95 16.48 -2.85
CA SER A 95 -9.92 15.49 -2.59
C SER A 95 -10.47 14.28 -1.82
N CYS A 96 -10.02 13.09 -2.20
CA CYS A 96 -10.30 11.83 -1.51
C CYS A 96 -9.06 11.43 -0.70
N GLU A 97 -9.06 11.67 0.60
CA GLU A 97 -7.91 11.40 1.48
C GLU A 97 -7.37 9.96 1.42
N PRO A 98 -8.21 8.88 1.43
CA PRO A 98 -7.70 7.51 1.36
C PRO A 98 -6.95 7.17 0.08
N CYS A 99 -7.24 7.90 -1.00
CA CYS A 99 -6.71 7.60 -2.33
C CYS A 99 -5.71 8.64 -2.82
N GLY A 100 -5.67 9.83 -2.21
CA GLY A 100 -4.97 11.02 -2.72
C GLY A 100 -5.52 11.53 -4.06
N TYR A 101 -6.74 11.12 -4.45
CA TYR A 101 -7.32 11.52 -5.74
C TYR A 101 -8.01 12.87 -5.60
N VAL A 102 -7.73 13.80 -6.52
CA VAL A 102 -8.37 15.11 -6.57
C VAL A 102 -9.28 15.16 -7.79
N ALA A 103 -10.56 15.35 -7.56
CA ALA A 103 -11.56 15.45 -8.62
C ALA A 103 -11.81 16.92 -8.97
N PRO A 104 -11.82 17.27 -10.27
CA PRO A 104 -12.10 18.63 -10.73
C PRO A 104 -13.57 19.02 -10.60
N ASN A 105 -14.47 18.05 -10.32
CA ASN A 105 -15.89 18.33 -10.12
C ASN A 105 -16.59 17.22 -9.30
N PRO A 106 -17.79 17.48 -8.75
CA PRO A 106 -18.54 16.52 -7.94
C PRO A 106 -18.95 15.21 -8.65
N ASN A 107 -19.10 15.23 -9.97
CA ASN A 107 -19.50 14.03 -10.72
C ASN A 107 -18.33 13.05 -10.86
N GLU A 108 -17.14 13.54 -11.19
CA GLU A 108 -15.91 12.74 -11.22
C GLU A 108 -15.53 12.23 -9.84
N TYR A 109 -15.76 13.04 -8.79
CA TYR A 109 -15.58 12.58 -7.41
C TYR A 109 -16.51 11.40 -7.09
N ARG A 110 -17.80 11.49 -7.44
CA ARG A 110 -18.76 10.39 -7.26
C ARG A 110 -18.37 9.14 -8.08
N GLN A 111 -17.91 9.31 -9.31
CA GLN A 111 -17.45 8.21 -10.15
C GLN A 111 -16.18 7.55 -9.56
N HIS A 112 -15.26 8.35 -9.02
CA HIS A 112 -14.10 7.87 -8.30
C HIS A 112 -14.47 7.03 -7.08
N MET A 113 -15.38 7.53 -6.24
CA MET A 113 -15.89 6.80 -5.05
C MET A 113 -16.52 5.45 -5.43
N GLY A 114 -17.15 5.36 -6.61
CA GLY A 114 -17.69 4.12 -7.15
C GLY A 114 -16.66 3.20 -7.84
N SER A 115 -15.41 3.64 -8.05
CA SER A 115 -14.43 2.87 -8.82
C SER A 115 -13.94 1.62 -8.06
N LYS A 116 -13.55 0.57 -8.79
CA LYS A 116 -12.95 -0.63 -8.16
C LYS A 116 -11.65 -0.30 -7.42
N ARG A 117 -10.88 0.69 -7.91
CA ARG A 117 -9.62 1.13 -7.32
C ARG A 117 -9.82 1.82 -5.97
N HIS A 118 -10.81 2.71 -5.88
CA HIS A 118 -11.21 3.32 -4.60
C HIS A 118 -11.69 2.24 -3.64
N ARG A 119 -12.62 1.37 -4.08
CA ARG A 119 -13.13 0.26 -3.25
C ARG A 119 -12.05 -0.71 -2.78
N SER A 120 -11.00 -0.96 -3.55
CA SER A 120 -9.88 -1.79 -3.11
C SER A 120 -9.08 -1.10 -2.00
N ARG A 121 -8.70 0.16 -2.19
CA ARG A 121 -7.93 0.94 -1.21
C ARG A 121 -8.73 1.23 0.07
N THR A 122 -10.04 1.45 -0.03
CA THR A 122 -10.89 1.71 1.14
C THR A 122 -11.46 0.46 1.79
N LYS A 123 -11.55 -0.68 1.08
CA LYS A 123 -11.80 -1.98 1.74
C LYS A 123 -10.63 -2.40 2.62
N ASP A 124 -9.41 -2.00 2.28
CA ASP A 124 -8.25 -2.10 3.18
C ASP A 124 -8.30 -1.05 4.32
N GLY A 125 -9.34 -0.21 4.39
CA GLY A 125 -9.67 0.61 5.56
C GLY A 125 -10.02 -0.22 6.80
N ASN A 126 -10.35 -1.51 6.63
CA ASN A 126 -10.34 -2.44 7.75
C ASN A 126 -8.92 -2.63 8.30
N GLY A 127 -7.86 -2.38 7.54
CA GLY A 127 -6.48 -2.41 8.03
C GLY A 127 -6.22 -1.34 9.08
N GLN A 128 -6.72 -0.11 8.89
CA GLN A 128 -6.55 0.96 9.89
C GLN A 128 -7.44 0.73 11.12
N GLU A 129 -8.69 0.30 10.94
CA GLU A 129 -9.53 -0.12 12.07
C GLU A 129 -8.98 -1.36 12.78
N THR A 130 -8.42 -2.33 12.05
CA THR A 130 -7.79 -3.53 12.62
C THR A 130 -6.51 -3.16 13.35
N LEU A 131 -5.73 -2.19 12.85
CA LEU A 131 -4.53 -1.70 13.51
C LEU A 131 -4.89 -0.90 14.77
N VAL A 132 -5.95 -0.09 14.74
CA VAL A 132 -6.49 0.59 15.93
C VAL A 132 -7.05 -0.42 16.94
N LYS A 133 -7.81 -1.41 16.51
CA LYS A 133 -8.32 -2.51 17.36
C LYS A 133 -7.19 -3.36 17.91
N TYR A 134 -6.16 -3.63 17.12
CA TYR A 134 -4.98 -4.37 17.56
C TYR A 134 -4.18 -3.55 18.57
N ARG A 135 -3.97 -2.25 18.31
CA ARG A 135 -3.36 -1.33 19.28
C ARG A 135 -4.17 -1.28 20.56
N SER A 136 -5.50 -1.17 20.51
CA SER A 136 -6.30 -1.21 21.74
C SER A 136 -6.18 -2.55 22.46
N VAL A 137 -6.14 -3.68 21.74
CA VAL A 137 -5.94 -5.01 22.35
C VAL A 137 -4.54 -5.18 22.96
N VAL A 138 -3.52 -4.47 22.45
CA VAL A 138 -2.16 -4.47 23.01
C VAL A 138 -2.00 -3.45 24.16
N ASP A 139 -2.65 -2.29 24.06
CA ASP A 139 -2.57 -1.22 25.06
C ASP A 139 -3.49 -1.48 26.27
N GLU A 140 -4.60 -2.20 26.08
CA GLU A 140 -5.50 -2.58 27.17
C GLU A 140 -4.85 -3.48 28.24
N PRO A 141 -4.09 -4.54 27.91
CA PRO A 141 -3.37 -5.31 28.91
C PRO A 141 -2.21 -4.53 29.54
N GLU A 142 -1.74 -3.44 28.95
CA GLU A 142 -0.77 -2.54 29.61
C GLU A 142 -1.41 -1.67 30.69
N LYS A 143 -2.74 -1.55 30.75
CA LYS A 143 -3.40 -0.79 31.82
C LYS A 143 -3.57 -1.65 33.07
N ASP A 144 -3.53 -0.98 34.22
CA ASP A 144 -3.90 -1.56 35.49
C ASP A 144 -5.36 -2.07 35.45
N LYS A 145 -5.61 -3.28 35.96
CA LYS A 145 -6.91 -3.96 35.85
C LYS A 145 -7.37 -4.44 37.22
N ASN A 146 -8.68 -4.35 37.46
CA ASN A 146 -9.34 -4.85 38.68
C ASN A 146 -8.68 -4.34 39.97
N GLY A 147 -8.23 -3.08 39.96
CA GLY A 147 -7.55 -2.45 41.08
C GLY A 147 -6.12 -2.95 41.33
N VAL A 148 -5.55 -3.84 40.50
CA VAL A 148 -4.14 -4.23 40.61
C VAL A 148 -3.29 -3.24 39.83
N THR A 149 -2.30 -2.65 40.49
CA THR A 149 -1.29 -1.79 39.87
C THR A 149 0.05 -2.51 39.85
N VAL A 150 0.76 -2.44 38.71
CA VAL A 150 2.10 -3.03 38.58
C VAL A 150 3.11 -1.91 38.36
N GLU A 151 3.97 -1.70 39.36
CA GLU A 151 5.01 -0.67 39.40
C GLU A 151 6.40 -1.27 39.19
N GLY A 152 7.36 -0.47 38.74
CA GLY A 152 8.77 -0.86 38.57
C GLY A 152 9.35 -0.42 37.23
N ALA A 153 10.69 -0.39 37.14
CA ALA A 153 11.39 -0.01 35.92
C ALA A 153 11.41 -1.18 34.92
N THR A 154 10.81 -1.00 33.75
CA THR A 154 10.78 -2.00 32.67
C THR A 154 11.77 -1.68 31.54
N ASP A 155 12.22 -0.43 31.45
CA ASP A 155 13.30 0.01 30.57
C ASP A 155 14.63 -0.01 31.34
N LEU A 156 15.58 -0.81 30.85
CA LEU A 156 16.93 -0.90 31.40
C LEU A 156 17.86 0.20 30.85
N GLY A 157 17.40 0.98 29.88
CA GLY A 157 18.17 2.02 29.22
C GLY A 157 19.21 1.45 28.24
N VAL A 158 20.32 2.18 28.11
CA VAL A 158 21.46 1.76 27.28
C VAL A 158 22.51 1.10 28.17
N LEU A 159 22.87 -0.14 27.86
CA LEU A 159 23.86 -0.92 28.57
C LEU A 159 25.12 -1.02 27.72
N ASP A 160 26.22 -0.45 28.22
CA ASP A 160 27.50 -0.49 27.53
C ASP A 160 28.15 -1.88 27.68
N PRO A 161 28.42 -2.60 26.58
CA PRO A 161 29.12 -3.89 26.59
C PRO A 161 30.41 -3.90 27.41
N ALA A 162 31.13 -2.78 27.48
CA ALA A 162 32.38 -2.68 28.23
C ALA A 162 32.17 -2.56 29.75
N SER A 163 31.02 -2.03 30.18
CA SER A 163 30.67 -1.87 31.60
C SER A 163 30.05 -3.13 32.21
N ILE A 164 29.68 -4.09 31.35
CA ILE A 164 29.09 -5.38 31.70
C ILE A 164 30.23 -6.30 32.18
N PRO A 165 30.33 -6.63 33.49
CA PRO A 165 31.36 -7.55 33.95
C PRO A 165 31.25 -8.91 33.27
N GLN A 166 32.35 -9.67 33.18
CA GLN A 166 32.30 -11.03 32.62
C GLN A 166 31.36 -11.96 33.42
N ALA A 167 31.13 -11.64 34.70
CA ALA A 167 30.17 -12.26 35.60
C ALA A 167 28.86 -11.45 35.74
N TRP A 168 28.51 -10.60 34.76
CA TRP A 168 27.29 -9.82 34.84
C TRP A 168 26.07 -10.72 34.93
N GLU A 169 25.56 -10.85 36.15
CA GLU A 169 24.29 -11.48 36.43
C GLU A 169 23.11 -10.54 36.17
N GLY A 170 23.30 -9.50 35.35
CA GLY A 170 22.31 -8.48 35.08
C GLY A 170 22.04 -7.60 36.31
N ASP A 171 21.77 -6.31 36.10
CA ASP A 171 21.11 -5.54 37.15
C ASP A 171 19.66 -6.05 37.21
N ALA A 172 19.36 -6.87 38.22
CA ALA A 172 18.06 -7.49 38.35
C ALA A 172 17.03 -6.43 38.73
N ARG A 173 16.07 -6.18 37.84
CA ARG A 173 14.96 -5.26 38.09
C ARG A 173 13.82 -5.97 38.77
N MET A 174 13.06 -5.18 39.52
CA MET A 174 11.93 -5.65 40.30
C MET A 174 10.66 -4.94 39.84
N LEU A 175 9.64 -5.73 39.51
CA LEU A 175 8.26 -5.28 39.39
C LEU A 175 7.51 -5.62 40.66
N VAL A 176 6.64 -4.71 41.09
CA VAL A 176 5.84 -4.81 42.30
C VAL A 176 4.38 -4.71 41.92
N ALA A 177 3.64 -5.80 42.06
CA ALA A 177 2.19 -5.82 41.88
C ALA A 177 1.52 -5.54 43.23
N LYS A 178 0.78 -4.43 43.30
CA LYS A 178 0.04 -3.96 44.47
C LYS A 178 -1.45 -4.06 44.20
N CYS A 179 -2.22 -4.32 45.25
CA CYS A 179 -3.68 -4.24 45.22
C CYS A 179 -4.12 -3.43 46.45
N PRO A 180 -4.80 -2.28 46.27
CA PRO A 180 -5.24 -1.43 47.38
C PRO A 180 -6.45 -2.03 48.09
N ASN A 181 -7.10 -3.06 47.53
CA ASN A 181 -8.26 -3.70 48.14
C ASN A 181 -7.83 -4.54 49.37
N PRO A 182 -8.21 -4.16 50.60
CA PRO A 182 -7.83 -4.88 51.81
C PRO A 182 -8.42 -6.30 51.89
N ALA A 183 -9.51 -6.57 51.16
CA ALA A 183 -10.10 -7.90 51.10
C ALA A 183 -9.18 -8.93 50.40
N GLY A 184 -8.13 -8.49 49.70
CA GLY A 184 -7.10 -9.37 49.13
C GLY A 184 -7.67 -10.42 48.17
N THR A 185 -8.67 -10.09 47.36
CA THR A 185 -9.37 -11.07 46.51
C THR A 185 -8.52 -11.52 45.33
N VAL A 186 -7.44 -10.79 45.00
CA VAL A 186 -6.62 -11.09 43.83
C VAL A 186 -5.38 -11.90 44.19
N LYS A 187 -5.09 -12.93 43.39
CA LYS A 187 -3.84 -13.70 43.44
C LYS A 187 -3.05 -13.57 42.14
N LEU A 188 -1.72 -13.45 42.24
CA LEU A 188 -0.81 -13.65 41.12
C LEU A 188 -0.64 -15.15 40.90
N VAL A 189 -1.09 -15.64 39.75
CA VAL A 189 -1.10 -17.08 39.43
C VAL A 189 0.08 -17.43 38.53
N LYS A 190 0.49 -16.52 37.65
CA LYS A 190 1.43 -16.83 36.57
C LYS A 190 2.27 -15.61 36.20
N VAL A 191 3.54 -15.85 35.86
CA VAL A 191 4.45 -14.85 35.28
C VAL A 191 5.23 -15.50 34.15
N GLU A 192 5.15 -14.96 32.95
CA GLU A 192 5.88 -15.47 31.77
C GLU A 192 6.37 -14.34 30.87
N LEU A 193 7.34 -14.64 30.00
CA LEU A 193 7.74 -13.77 28.90
C LEU A 193 7.01 -14.20 27.62
N SER A 194 6.55 -13.26 26.82
CA SER A 194 5.80 -13.56 25.58
C SER A 194 6.64 -14.31 24.55
N SER A 195 7.95 -14.09 24.53
CA SER A 195 8.93 -14.87 23.73
C SER A 195 8.95 -16.39 24.04
N ASN A 196 8.54 -16.78 25.25
CA ASN A 196 8.42 -18.18 25.64
C ASN A 196 7.08 -18.82 25.23
N GLN A 197 6.15 -18.02 24.70
CA GLN A 197 4.83 -18.49 24.27
C GLN A 197 4.82 -18.91 22.79
N GLY A 198 3.93 -19.84 22.45
CA GLY A 198 3.73 -20.32 21.09
C GLY A 198 4.68 -21.43 20.63
N ALA A 199 4.46 -21.88 19.39
CA ALA A 199 5.24 -22.97 18.77
C ALA A 199 6.64 -22.52 18.33
N ASN A 200 6.81 -21.23 18.01
CA ASN A 200 8.08 -20.64 17.56
C ASN A 200 8.73 -19.88 18.71
N ARG A 201 9.29 -20.62 19.68
CA ARG A 201 10.01 -20.01 20.80
C ARG A 201 11.24 -19.29 20.29
N VAL A 202 11.29 -17.99 20.47
CA VAL A 202 12.49 -17.18 20.25
C VAL A 202 13.17 -17.02 21.59
N GLN A 203 14.48 -17.28 21.65
CA GLN A 203 15.21 -17.12 22.90
C GLN A 203 15.21 -15.65 23.31
N SER A 204 14.52 -15.32 24.40
CA SER A 204 14.54 -13.98 24.98
C SER A 204 15.95 -13.62 25.46
N GLY A 205 16.27 -12.32 25.43
CA GLY A 205 17.39 -11.81 26.20
C GLY A 205 17.07 -11.57 27.68
N PHE A 206 15.78 -11.56 28.03
CA PHE A 206 15.30 -11.41 29.38
C PHE A 206 15.06 -12.77 30.04
N VAL A 207 15.25 -12.83 31.35
CA VAL A 207 15.04 -14.02 32.18
C VAL A 207 14.33 -13.60 33.45
N ILE A 208 13.25 -14.29 33.79
CA ILE A 208 12.58 -14.14 35.10
C ILE A 208 13.44 -14.89 36.13
N VAL A 209 13.98 -14.16 37.10
CA VAL A 209 14.85 -14.69 38.16
C VAL A 209 14.00 -15.32 39.26
N SER A 210 12.97 -14.60 39.69
CA SER A 210 12.06 -15.05 40.75
C SER A 210 10.70 -14.35 40.63
N ALA A 211 9.65 -15.00 41.11
CA ALA A 211 8.31 -14.43 41.16
C ALA A 211 7.55 -14.95 42.40
N HIS A 212 7.02 -14.03 43.20
CA HIS A 212 6.19 -14.37 44.37
C HIS A 212 4.75 -14.58 43.93
N LEU A 213 4.40 -15.83 43.63
CA LEU A 213 3.02 -16.22 43.31
C LEU A 213 2.19 -16.33 44.60
N GLY A 214 0.90 -15.97 44.53
CA GLY A 214 0.00 -16.04 45.67
C GLY A 214 -0.89 -14.82 45.83
N ARG A 215 -1.52 -14.71 47.00
CA ARG A 215 -2.48 -13.65 47.33
C ARG A 215 -1.79 -12.30 47.46
N ILE A 216 -2.33 -11.29 46.80
CA ILE A 216 -1.85 -9.91 46.89
C ILE A 216 -2.76 -9.16 47.86
N THR A 217 -2.16 -8.52 48.85
CA THR A 217 -2.86 -7.62 49.78
C THR A 217 -2.08 -6.32 49.89
N PRO A 218 -2.68 -5.24 50.44
CA PRO A 218 -1.95 -3.98 50.66
C PRO A 218 -0.66 -4.16 51.49
N SER A 219 -0.62 -5.13 52.41
CA SER A 219 0.55 -5.44 53.24
C SER A 219 1.49 -6.46 52.62
N THR A 220 1.03 -7.25 51.65
CA THR A 220 1.81 -8.31 50.99
C THR A 220 1.74 -8.16 49.47
N PRO A 221 2.50 -7.20 48.88
CA PRO A 221 2.61 -7.08 47.44
C PRO A 221 3.34 -8.29 46.83
N ALA A 222 3.04 -8.59 45.56
CA ALA A 222 3.78 -9.61 44.82
C ALA A 222 4.99 -8.98 44.12
N PHE A 223 6.14 -9.64 44.24
CA PHE A 223 7.40 -9.20 43.65
C PHE A 223 7.79 -10.11 42.49
N VAL A 224 8.21 -9.52 41.37
CA VAL A 224 8.71 -10.23 40.20
C VAL A 224 10.06 -9.65 39.85
N GLN A 225 11.10 -10.48 39.94
CA GLN A 225 12.46 -10.09 39.61
C GLN A 225 12.83 -10.64 38.24
N PHE A 226 13.37 -9.80 37.37
CA PHE A 226 13.85 -10.19 36.06
C PHE A 226 15.22 -9.57 35.78
N LYS A 227 15.97 -10.18 34.86
CA LYS A 227 17.28 -9.68 34.42
C LYS A 227 17.44 -9.83 32.93
N PHE A 228 18.38 -9.08 32.37
CA PHE A 228 18.80 -9.21 30.98
C PHE A 228 20.16 -9.93 30.90
N THR A 229 20.34 -10.79 29.91
CA THR A 229 21.48 -11.74 29.85
C THR A 229 22.25 -11.74 28.53
N GLN A 230 21.75 -11.08 27.47
CA GLN A 230 22.47 -11.05 26.19
C GLN A 230 23.61 -10.03 26.20
N ARG A 231 24.64 -10.30 25.39
CA ARG A 231 25.85 -9.46 25.27
C ARG A 231 26.03 -8.83 23.90
N SER A 232 25.27 -9.29 22.90
CA SER A 232 25.35 -8.75 21.55
C SER A 232 24.83 -7.31 21.52
N THR A 233 25.50 -6.46 20.77
CA THR A 233 25.03 -5.10 20.48
C THR A 233 23.71 -5.18 19.73
N GLY A 234 22.71 -4.44 20.18
CA GLY A 234 21.37 -4.49 19.58
C GLY A 234 20.30 -3.85 20.43
N ARG A 235 19.09 -3.77 19.87
CA ARG A 235 17.88 -3.40 20.59
C ARG A 235 17.12 -4.67 20.92
N TYR A 236 16.71 -4.80 22.17
CA TYR A 236 15.97 -5.95 22.66
C TYR A 236 14.67 -5.48 23.27
N GLU A 237 13.59 -6.11 22.83
CA GLU A 237 12.26 -5.89 23.34
C GLU A 237 11.63 -7.24 23.66
N ASP A 238 10.94 -7.32 24.78
CA ASP A 238 10.08 -8.45 25.14
C ASP A 238 8.87 -7.93 25.94
N GLN A 239 7.95 -8.80 26.27
CA GLN A 239 6.79 -8.49 27.10
C GLN A 239 6.75 -9.49 28.26
N ILE A 240 6.58 -8.97 29.48
CA ILE A 240 6.31 -9.80 30.65
C ILE A 240 4.81 -9.78 30.94
N GLU A 241 4.22 -10.97 30.99
CA GLU A 241 2.81 -11.20 31.21
C GLU A 241 2.58 -11.68 32.65
N LEU A 242 1.79 -10.92 33.40
CA LEU A 242 1.43 -11.16 34.79
C LEU A 242 -0.03 -11.63 34.82
N GLY A 243 -0.24 -12.91 35.05
CA GLY A 243 -1.56 -13.53 35.10
C GLY A 243 -2.14 -13.51 36.52
N PHE A 244 -3.28 -12.86 36.68
CA PHE A 244 -4.00 -12.72 37.94
C PHE A 244 -5.33 -13.47 37.92
N GLU A 245 -5.82 -13.81 39.10
CA GLU A 245 -7.16 -14.34 39.30
C GLU A 245 -7.81 -13.62 40.48
N ASP A 246 -8.97 -13.01 40.24
CA ASP A 246 -9.83 -12.52 41.31
C ASP A 246 -10.65 -13.69 41.84
N THR A 247 -10.34 -14.12 43.07
CA THR A 247 -10.99 -15.25 43.75
C THR A 247 -12.43 -14.98 44.14
N SER A 248 -12.85 -13.71 44.25
CA SER A 248 -14.24 -13.37 44.57
C SER A 248 -15.15 -13.44 43.35
N LEU A 249 -14.64 -13.04 42.18
CA LEU A 249 -15.36 -13.04 40.92
C LEU A 249 -15.11 -14.32 40.09
N HIS A 250 -14.12 -15.12 40.47
CA HIS A 250 -13.59 -16.24 39.69
C HIS A 250 -13.18 -15.85 38.26
N VAL A 251 -12.70 -14.61 38.07
CA VAL A 251 -12.27 -14.08 36.78
C VAL A 251 -10.75 -14.03 36.73
N ARG A 252 -10.18 -14.52 35.62
CA ARG A 252 -8.76 -14.40 35.30
C ARG A 252 -8.53 -13.22 34.36
N PHE A 253 -7.43 -12.53 34.56
CA PHE A 253 -7.01 -11.43 33.70
C PHE A 253 -5.49 -11.33 33.66
N VAL A 254 -4.96 -10.65 32.65
CA VAL A 254 -3.52 -10.48 32.43
C VAL A 254 -3.20 -9.00 32.35
N ILE A 255 -2.13 -8.60 33.05
CA ILE A 255 -1.47 -7.30 32.87
C ILE A 255 -0.12 -7.56 32.21
N THR A 256 0.20 -6.82 31.15
CA THR A 256 1.44 -6.96 30.39
C THR A 256 2.31 -5.72 30.61
N ARG A 257 3.64 -5.90 30.65
CA ARG A 257 4.62 -4.81 30.73
C ARG A 257 5.70 -5.03 29.67
N ARG A 258 6.00 -3.99 28.88
CA ARG A 258 7.06 -4.04 27.88
C ARG A 258 8.43 -3.90 28.53
N LEU A 259 9.29 -4.88 28.31
CA LEU A 259 10.70 -4.86 28.71
C LEU A 259 11.53 -4.34 27.54
N GLN A 260 12.39 -3.35 27.80
CA GLN A 260 13.23 -2.75 26.76
C GLN A 260 14.65 -2.56 27.26
N VAL A 261 15.61 -2.79 26.37
CA VAL A 261 17.02 -2.52 26.62
C VAL A 261 17.77 -2.35 25.30
N ILE A 262 18.74 -1.43 25.30
CA ILE A 262 19.65 -1.22 24.18
C ILE A 262 21.04 -1.59 24.64
N VAL A 263 21.65 -2.60 24.03
CA VAL A 263 23.04 -2.95 24.29
C VAL A 263 23.90 -2.21 23.28
N GLY A 264 24.74 -1.29 23.75
CA GLY A 264 25.59 -0.47 22.90
C GLY A 264 26.25 0.71 23.63
N ASN A 265 27.08 1.47 22.92
CA ASN A 265 27.74 2.63 23.48
C ASN A 265 26.73 3.78 23.73
N GLN A 266 26.72 4.32 24.95
CA GLN A 266 25.78 5.38 25.34
C GLN A 266 26.00 6.70 24.59
N ALA A 267 27.23 7.03 24.21
CA ALA A 267 27.55 8.21 23.43
C ALA A 267 27.04 8.06 21.98
N ASP A 268 27.24 6.88 21.37
CA ASP A 268 26.72 6.59 20.03
C ASP A 268 25.20 6.60 20.00
N HIS A 269 24.54 6.03 21.02
CA HIS A 269 23.08 6.09 21.09
C HIS A 269 22.57 7.53 21.17
N LYS A 270 23.27 8.42 21.89
CA LYS A 270 22.91 9.85 21.98
C LYS A 270 23.18 10.60 20.68
N SER A 271 24.28 10.30 19.98
CA SER A 271 24.64 10.96 18.71
C SER A 271 23.76 10.51 17.55
N LEU A 272 23.30 9.25 17.57
CA LEU A 272 22.40 8.68 16.57
C LEU A 272 20.92 8.91 16.88
N LYS A 273 20.58 9.43 18.07
CA LYS A 273 19.19 9.77 18.40
C LYS A 273 18.74 10.86 17.41
N PRO A 274 17.66 10.65 16.64
CA PRO A 274 17.20 11.66 15.69
C PRO A 274 16.96 13.00 16.40
N THR A 275 17.65 14.05 15.96
CA THR A 275 17.53 15.39 16.53
C THR A 275 16.15 16.00 16.23
N SER A 276 15.53 15.58 15.13
CA SER A 276 14.15 15.88 14.80
C SER A 276 13.35 14.58 14.69
N PRO A 277 12.05 14.58 15.06
CA PRO A 277 11.14 13.52 14.67
C PRO A 277 11.32 13.25 13.18
N CYS A 278 11.37 11.99 12.78
CA CYS A 278 11.35 11.64 11.36
C CYS A 278 10.02 12.16 10.80
N VAL A 279 10.08 13.33 10.16
CA VAL A 279 8.96 13.84 9.39
C VAL A 279 9.01 12.99 8.14
N ASP A 280 8.03 12.09 8.00
CA ASP A 280 7.82 11.41 6.72
C ASP A 280 7.87 12.50 5.66
N PRO A 281 8.79 12.41 4.68
CA PRO A 281 8.84 13.39 3.61
C PRO A 281 7.41 13.51 3.10
N PRO A 282 6.82 14.71 3.06
CA PRO A 282 5.48 14.86 2.54
C PRO A 282 5.49 14.14 1.21
N LEU A 283 4.62 13.13 1.07
CA LEU A 283 4.55 12.29 -0.12
C LEU A 283 4.37 13.24 -1.29
N GLN A 284 5.47 13.63 -1.92
CA GLN A 284 5.46 14.44 -3.11
C GLN A 284 4.89 13.49 -4.13
N HIS A 285 3.58 13.64 -4.35
CA HIS A 285 2.86 13.02 -5.43
C HIS A 285 3.73 13.22 -6.67
N ALA A 286 4.31 12.13 -7.16
CA ALA A 286 4.99 12.08 -8.45
C ALA A 286 3.95 12.30 -9.54
N MET A 287 3.41 13.52 -9.64
CA MET A 287 2.84 14.03 -10.85
C MET A 287 4.04 14.32 -11.76
N GLY A 288 4.21 13.47 -12.76
CA GLY A 288 5.20 13.66 -13.81
C GLY A 288 4.94 14.99 -14.52
N ILE A 289 5.69 16.02 -14.15
CA ILE A 289 5.83 17.24 -14.94
C ILE A 289 7.32 17.39 -15.23
N ARG A 290 7.68 17.09 -16.49
CA ARG A 290 8.89 17.62 -17.12
C ARG A 290 8.71 19.14 -17.23
N SER A 291 9.16 19.89 -16.23
CA SER A 291 9.29 21.34 -16.36
C SER A 291 10.76 21.69 -16.60
N SER A 292 11.07 21.89 -17.87
CA SER A 292 12.37 22.33 -18.36
C SER A 292 12.49 23.85 -18.21
N LEU A 293 12.96 24.34 -17.06
CA LEU A 293 13.63 25.64 -16.95
C LEU A 293 14.69 25.58 -15.85
N ILE A 294 15.95 25.66 -16.27
CA ILE A 294 17.17 25.68 -15.46
C ILE A 294 17.43 27.13 -15.02
N PRO A 295 17.59 27.44 -13.71
CA PRO A 295 18.39 28.58 -13.29
C PRO A 295 19.87 28.16 -13.14
N PRO A 296 20.83 29.07 -13.41
CA PRO A 296 22.24 28.74 -13.35
C PRO A 296 22.77 28.72 -11.91
N SER A 297 23.36 27.58 -11.56
CA SER A 297 24.57 27.38 -10.75
C SER A 297 24.68 28.04 -9.36
N THR A 298 24.81 27.22 -8.32
CA THR A 298 26.15 26.89 -7.76
C THR A 298 26.10 25.72 -6.76
N ALA A 299 26.87 24.68 -7.09
CA ALA A 299 27.56 23.73 -6.23
C ALA A 299 26.91 23.28 -4.90
N SER A 300 26.23 22.13 -4.93
CA SER A 300 26.50 21.04 -3.98
C SER A 300 26.12 19.72 -4.65
N LEU A 301 27.12 18.85 -4.85
CA LEU A 301 26.97 17.52 -5.45
C LEU A 301 25.91 16.74 -4.68
N SER A 302 24.75 16.57 -5.31
CA SER A 302 23.74 15.61 -4.90
C SER A 302 24.19 14.26 -5.45
N ASP A 303 24.57 13.39 -4.53
CA ASP A 303 25.10 12.04 -4.74
C ASP A 303 23.98 11.07 -5.19
N CYS A 304 23.26 11.43 -6.26
CA CYS A 304 22.34 10.55 -6.95
C CYS A 304 23.19 9.71 -7.92
N GLY A 305 23.56 8.50 -7.51
CA GLY A 305 24.33 7.58 -8.33
C GLY A 305 23.75 7.43 -9.75
N PRO A 306 24.60 7.10 -10.74
CA PRO A 306 24.22 7.11 -12.15
C PRO A 306 23.02 6.19 -12.39
N MET A 307 21.92 6.79 -12.86
CA MET A 307 20.73 6.06 -13.29
C MET A 307 21.09 5.08 -14.41
N ASN A 308 20.37 3.95 -14.45
CA ASN A 308 20.53 2.96 -15.52
C ASN A 308 20.15 3.53 -16.88
N CYS A 309 20.83 3.07 -17.93
CA CYS A 309 20.61 3.56 -19.29
C CYS A 309 19.18 3.22 -19.77
N PRO A 310 18.37 4.20 -20.16
CA PRO A 310 17.00 3.93 -20.63
C PRO A 310 16.98 3.08 -21.91
N HIS A 311 18.01 3.20 -22.76
CA HIS A 311 18.16 2.35 -23.95
C HIS A 311 18.42 0.90 -23.57
N ILE A 312 19.32 0.63 -22.60
CA ILE A 312 19.60 -0.75 -22.20
C ILE A 312 18.40 -1.43 -21.51
N ILE A 313 17.56 -0.66 -20.81
CA ILE A 313 16.31 -1.16 -20.21
C ILE A 313 15.26 -1.50 -21.29
N SER A 314 15.15 -0.67 -22.34
CA SER A 314 14.09 -0.80 -23.34
C SER A 314 14.42 -1.76 -24.49
N SER A 315 15.67 -1.80 -24.94
CA SER A 315 16.09 -2.59 -26.11
C SER A 315 17.12 -3.67 -25.80
N GLY A 316 17.62 -3.74 -24.56
CA GLY A 316 18.71 -4.64 -24.16
C GLY A 316 20.09 -4.22 -24.70
N THR A 317 20.18 -3.14 -25.48
CA THR A 317 21.43 -2.64 -26.07
C THR A 317 21.51 -1.12 -25.96
N CYS A 318 22.70 -0.58 -25.71
CA CYS A 318 22.92 0.87 -25.73
C CYS A 318 23.66 1.26 -27.01
N PRO A 319 23.10 2.15 -27.86
CA PRO A 319 23.77 2.58 -29.10
C PRO A 319 25.07 3.34 -28.83
N ASP A 320 25.17 4.02 -27.68
CA ASP A 320 26.35 4.78 -27.28
C ASP A 320 27.47 3.87 -26.74
N GLY A 321 27.20 2.57 -26.56
CA GLY A 321 28.16 1.59 -26.10
C GLY A 321 28.88 2.03 -24.81
N PRO A 322 30.20 1.88 -24.68
CA PRO A 322 30.93 2.26 -23.48
C PRO A 322 31.00 3.79 -23.24
N ALA A 323 30.59 4.63 -24.20
CA ALA A 323 30.60 6.08 -24.05
C ALA A 323 29.33 6.62 -23.37
N CYS A 324 28.33 5.78 -23.10
CA CYS A 324 27.12 6.23 -22.41
C CYS A 324 27.45 6.65 -20.97
N PRO A 325 26.97 7.83 -20.51
CA PRO A 325 27.18 8.27 -19.13
C PRO A 325 26.35 7.50 -18.09
N HIS A 326 25.49 6.59 -18.54
CA HIS A 326 24.57 5.84 -17.70
C HIS A 326 25.13 4.46 -17.30
N ASN A 327 24.59 3.91 -16.20
CA ASN A 327 24.98 2.57 -15.77
C ASN A 327 24.37 1.50 -16.68
N HIS A 328 25.20 0.59 -17.18
CA HIS A 328 24.80 -0.56 -18.01
C HIS A 328 24.67 -1.87 -17.23
N THR A 329 24.90 -1.83 -15.91
CA THR A 329 24.80 -3.00 -15.05
C THR A 329 23.35 -3.19 -14.62
N ILE A 330 22.57 -3.89 -15.44
CA ILE A 330 21.24 -4.39 -15.03
C ILE A 330 21.42 -5.77 -14.43
N LEU A 331 21.02 -5.94 -13.17
CA LEU A 331 21.00 -7.23 -12.52
C LEU A 331 19.60 -7.84 -12.64
N SER A 332 19.49 -8.97 -13.32
CA SER A 332 18.22 -9.69 -13.48
C SER A 332 18.18 -10.92 -12.58
N CYS A 333 17.11 -11.05 -11.78
CA CYS A 333 16.81 -12.28 -11.06
C CYS A 333 15.94 -13.15 -11.94
N GLU A 334 16.56 -14.13 -12.61
CA GLU A 334 15.88 -15.09 -13.50
C GLU A 334 14.64 -15.76 -12.87
N PRO A 335 14.70 -16.37 -11.66
CA PRO A 335 13.52 -17.01 -11.06
C PRO A 335 12.36 -16.06 -10.72
N CYS A 336 12.61 -14.75 -10.74
CA CYS A 336 11.58 -13.76 -10.44
C CYS A 336 11.17 -12.90 -11.63
N GLY A 337 11.92 -12.93 -12.74
CA GLY A 337 11.82 -11.93 -13.81
C GLY A 337 12.07 -10.50 -13.32
N TYR A 338 12.76 -10.32 -12.19
CA TYR A 338 12.95 -9.00 -11.58
C TYR A 338 14.23 -8.35 -12.09
N LEU A 339 14.11 -7.14 -12.65
CA LEU A 339 15.25 -6.30 -13.05
C LEU A 339 15.55 -5.30 -11.94
N ALA A 340 16.70 -5.44 -11.29
CA ALA A 340 17.14 -4.56 -10.22
C ALA A 340 17.91 -3.36 -10.79
N PRO A 341 17.52 -2.12 -10.46
CA PRO A 341 18.23 -0.93 -10.90
C PRO A 341 19.64 -0.84 -10.31
N THR A 342 19.80 -1.30 -9.06
CA THR A 342 21.08 -1.25 -8.36
C THR A 342 21.44 -2.61 -7.74
N PRO A 343 22.73 -2.86 -7.42
CA PRO A 343 23.15 -4.02 -6.64
C PRO A 343 22.55 -4.09 -5.23
N TYR A 344 22.13 -2.97 -4.66
CA TYR A 344 21.45 -2.94 -3.37
C TYR A 344 20.04 -3.51 -3.50
N ASP A 345 19.26 -3.02 -4.49
CA ASP A 345 17.90 -3.51 -4.76
C ASP A 345 17.90 -4.99 -5.10
N TYR A 346 18.92 -5.46 -5.83
CA TYR A 346 19.09 -6.87 -6.14
C TYR A 346 19.29 -7.71 -4.87
N ARG A 347 20.18 -7.31 -3.96
CA ARG A 347 20.40 -8.01 -2.69
C ARG A 347 19.17 -7.99 -1.79
N GLN A 348 18.46 -6.87 -1.73
CA GLN A 348 17.20 -6.76 -0.99
C GLN A 348 16.13 -7.67 -1.59
N HIS A 349 16.05 -7.75 -2.92
CA HIS A 349 15.17 -8.68 -3.62
C HIS A 349 15.48 -10.14 -3.26
N LEU A 350 16.75 -10.55 -3.31
CA LEU A 350 17.17 -11.91 -2.94
C LEU A 350 16.79 -12.26 -1.49
N GLY A 351 16.84 -11.27 -0.58
CA GLY A 351 16.42 -11.44 0.82
C GLY A 351 14.90 -11.44 1.04
N SER A 352 14.09 -11.09 0.04
CA SER A 352 12.65 -10.94 0.21
C SER A 352 11.95 -12.29 0.37
N LYS A 353 10.89 -12.35 1.21
CA LYS A 353 10.05 -13.55 1.38
C LYS A 353 9.48 -14.05 0.05
N ARG A 354 9.22 -13.14 -0.90
CA ARG A 354 8.71 -13.47 -2.23
C ARG A 354 9.76 -14.20 -3.07
N HIS A 355 11.00 -13.71 -3.10
CA HIS A 355 12.09 -14.41 -3.76
C HIS A 355 12.37 -15.76 -3.08
N GLN A 356 12.48 -15.77 -1.75
CA GLN A 356 12.72 -17.01 -0.99
C GLN A 356 11.62 -18.04 -1.19
N SER A 357 10.35 -17.62 -1.26
CA SER A 357 9.23 -18.51 -1.56
C SER A 357 9.38 -19.09 -2.97
N ARG A 358 9.77 -18.29 -3.96
CA ARG A 358 10.02 -18.75 -5.33
C ARG A 358 11.25 -19.66 -5.46
N THR A 359 12.31 -19.44 -4.70
CA THR A 359 13.56 -20.22 -4.83
C THR A 359 13.66 -21.43 -3.92
N LYS A 360 13.00 -21.44 -2.75
CA LYS A 360 13.04 -22.58 -1.82
C LYS A 360 12.38 -23.85 -2.35
N HIS A 361 11.43 -23.73 -3.27
CA HIS A 361 10.74 -24.89 -3.81
C HIS A 361 11.49 -25.57 -4.96
N GLY A 362 12.62 -25.04 -5.44
CA GLY A 362 13.39 -25.64 -6.54
C GLY A 362 12.66 -25.65 -7.90
N ASP A 363 11.33 -25.47 -7.89
CA ASP A 363 10.47 -25.26 -9.05
C ASP A 363 10.68 -23.83 -9.56
N PHE A 364 11.79 -23.65 -10.27
CA PHE A 364 12.31 -22.37 -10.72
C PHE A 364 11.39 -21.60 -11.66
N LEU A 365 10.34 -22.23 -12.15
CA LEU A 365 9.35 -21.67 -13.05
C LEU A 365 8.04 -22.32 -12.65
N GLY A 366 6.99 -21.52 -12.47
CA GLY A 366 5.62 -22.02 -12.32
C GLY A 366 5.15 -22.65 -13.62
N HIS A 367 5.85 -23.71 -14.05
CA HIS A 367 5.49 -24.50 -15.20
C HIS A 367 4.20 -25.19 -14.85
N ASP A 368 3.14 -24.77 -15.50
CA ASP A 368 1.98 -25.61 -15.57
C ASP A 368 2.33 -26.80 -16.48
N TYR A 369 2.02 -28.01 -16.04
CA TYR A 369 2.05 -29.20 -16.86
C TYR A 369 0.66 -29.45 -17.43
N PHE A 370 0.60 -29.84 -18.68
CA PHE A 370 -0.65 -30.28 -19.27
C PHE A 370 -0.92 -31.76 -18.94
N CYS A 371 -2.09 -32.02 -18.38
CA CYS A 371 -2.58 -33.38 -18.15
C CYS A 371 -3.46 -33.81 -19.33
N THR A 372 -2.97 -34.77 -20.11
CA THR A 372 -3.67 -35.32 -21.29
C THR A 372 -4.97 -36.08 -20.92
N ILE A 373 -5.05 -36.62 -19.71
CA ILE A 373 -6.23 -37.33 -19.20
C ILE A 373 -7.32 -36.34 -18.78
N CYS A 374 -6.97 -35.29 -18.05
CA CYS A 374 -7.92 -34.30 -17.56
C CYS A 374 -8.22 -33.17 -18.56
N ASP A 375 -7.41 -33.07 -19.63
CA ASP A 375 -7.42 -31.95 -20.58
C ASP A 375 -7.33 -30.58 -19.87
N ALA A 376 -6.37 -30.46 -18.96
CA ALA A 376 -6.18 -29.27 -18.15
C ALA A 376 -4.69 -29.03 -17.86
N ASN A 377 -4.31 -27.75 -17.80
CA ASN A 377 -3.02 -27.36 -17.27
C ASN A 377 -3.06 -27.37 -15.73
N VAL A 378 -1.99 -27.85 -15.11
CA VAL A 378 -1.87 -28.12 -13.67
C VAL A 378 -0.54 -27.56 -13.19
N PRO A 379 -0.51 -26.74 -12.13
CA PRO A 379 0.75 -26.23 -11.59
C PRO A 379 1.69 -27.38 -11.22
N SER A 380 2.97 -27.28 -11.60
CA SER A 380 4.00 -28.31 -11.31
C SER A 380 3.98 -28.77 -9.85
N ALA A 381 3.91 -27.82 -8.92
CA ALA A 381 3.85 -28.06 -7.48
C ALA A 381 2.69 -28.98 -7.05
N ASN A 382 1.60 -28.99 -7.81
CA ASN A 382 0.39 -29.76 -7.52
C ASN A 382 0.26 -31.00 -8.42
N TRP A 383 1.24 -31.31 -9.27
CA TRP A 383 1.15 -32.41 -10.23
C TRP A 383 0.94 -33.77 -9.55
N ALA A 384 1.72 -34.04 -8.50
CA ALA A 384 1.62 -35.29 -7.74
C ALA A 384 0.24 -35.46 -7.08
N GLU A 385 -0.29 -34.40 -6.49
CA GLU A 385 -1.64 -34.39 -5.91
C GLU A 385 -2.72 -34.54 -6.97
N HIS A 386 -2.55 -33.91 -8.14
CA HIS A 386 -3.47 -33.99 -9.26
C HIS A 386 -3.62 -35.42 -9.78
N ILE A 387 -2.51 -36.11 -10.06
CA ILE A 387 -2.55 -37.51 -10.54
C ILE A 387 -3.05 -38.49 -9.46
N ALA A 388 -2.84 -38.15 -8.18
CA ALA A 388 -3.41 -38.85 -7.03
C ALA A 388 -4.87 -38.41 -6.73
N GLY A 389 -5.47 -37.53 -7.52
CA GLY A 389 -6.83 -37.06 -7.34
C GLY A 389 -7.88 -38.07 -7.80
N GLY A 390 -9.04 -38.11 -7.11
CA GLY A 390 -10.15 -39.00 -7.47
C GLY A 390 -10.70 -38.75 -8.88
N ARG A 391 -10.82 -37.48 -9.27
CA ARG A 391 -11.31 -37.09 -10.60
C ARG A 391 -10.40 -37.61 -11.72
N HIS A 392 -9.09 -37.45 -11.57
CA HIS A 392 -8.10 -37.93 -12.54
C HIS A 392 -8.17 -39.44 -12.69
N ARG A 393 -8.23 -40.19 -11.57
CA ARG A 393 -8.37 -41.66 -11.60
C ARG A 393 -9.65 -42.12 -12.28
N SER A 394 -10.78 -41.46 -12.03
CA SER A 394 -12.05 -41.81 -12.68
C SER A 394 -11.98 -41.60 -14.19
N LEU A 395 -11.42 -40.47 -14.65
CA LEU A 395 -11.22 -40.19 -16.07
C LEU A 395 -10.21 -41.15 -16.73
N ALA A 396 -9.14 -41.51 -16.01
CA ALA A 396 -8.17 -42.49 -16.49
C ALA A 396 -8.84 -43.86 -16.71
N LYS A 397 -9.65 -44.30 -15.73
CA LYS A 397 -10.43 -45.55 -15.80
C LYS A 397 -11.44 -45.52 -16.96
N GLU A 398 -12.18 -44.43 -17.13
CA GLU A 398 -13.15 -44.26 -18.21
C GLU A 398 -12.49 -44.31 -19.59
N ARG A 399 -11.28 -43.75 -19.72
CA ARG A 399 -10.51 -43.76 -20.96
C ARG A 399 -9.67 -45.03 -21.17
N GLY A 400 -9.71 -45.98 -20.24
CA GLY A 400 -8.93 -47.23 -20.33
C GLY A 400 -7.41 -47.02 -20.27
N VAL A 401 -6.93 -45.92 -19.68
CA VAL A 401 -5.50 -45.61 -19.53
C VAL A 401 -5.07 -45.67 -18.06
N GLY A 402 -3.79 -45.93 -17.81
CA GLY A 402 -3.24 -45.92 -16.46
C GLY A 402 -3.28 -44.51 -15.83
N PRO A 403 -3.49 -44.38 -14.51
CA PRO A 403 -3.53 -43.07 -13.84
C PRO A 403 -2.16 -42.37 -13.75
N ALA A 404 -1.06 -43.13 -13.86
CA ALA A 404 0.29 -42.60 -13.88
C ALA A 404 0.66 -42.08 -15.27
N VAL A 405 0.36 -40.81 -15.54
CA VAL A 405 0.74 -40.12 -16.78
C VAL A 405 1.94 -39.22 -16.51
N ALA A 406 2.90 -39.20 -17.44
CA ALA A 406 4.04 -38.29 -17.38
C ALA A 406 3.56 -36.85 -17.67
N PRO A 407 4.12 -35.83 -16.98
CA PRO A 407 3.81 -34.44 -17.27
C PRO A 407 4.23 -34.09 -18.71
N THR A 408 3.36 -33.35 -19.41
CA THR A 408 3.68 -32.73 -20.70
C THR A 408 3.71 -31.21 -20.54
N ASP A 409 4.42 -30.51 -21.41
CA ASP A 409 4.48 -29.04 -21.36
C ASP A 409 3.06 -28.44 -21.45
N ALA A 410 2.84 -27.32 -20.74
CA ALA A 410 1.57 -26.60 -20.81
C ALA A 410 1.17 -26.30 -22.26
N ARG A 411 -0.14 -26.34 -22.52
CA ARG A 411 -0.70 -26.02 -23.83
C ARG A 411 -1.81 -24.99 -23.74
N SER A 412 -2.03 -24.26 -24.82
CA SER A 412 -3.22 -23.42 -24.97
C SER A 412 -4.49 -24.28 -24.94
N THR A 413 -5.49 -23.83 -24.18
CA THR A 413 -6.82 -24.46 -24.11
C THR A 413 -7.87 -23.51 -24.70
N ALA A 414 -9.16 -23.79 -24.53
CA ALA A 414 -10.22 -22.89 -24.98
C ALA A 414 -10.22 -21.54 -24.23
N SER A 415 -9.77 -21.50 -22.97
CA SER A 415 -9.87 -20.31 -22.10
C SER A 415 -8.52 -19.61 -21.86
N VAL A 416 -7.40 -20.31 -21.99
CA VAL A 416 -6.05 -19.77 -21.75
C VAL A 416 -5.13 -20.03 -22.94
N GLU A 417 -4.26 -19.07 -23.24
CA GLU A 417 -3.13 -19.20 -24.18
C GLU A 417 -1.85 -19.40 -23.40
N TYR A 418 -1.04 -20.35 -23.85
CA TYR A 418 0.30 -20.59 -23.32
C TYR A 418 1.31 -19.74 -24.08
N CYS A 419 2.08 -18.93 -23.35
CA CYS A 419 3.17 -18.14 -23.94
C CYS A 419 4.47 -18.95 -23.93
N PRO A 420 5.04 -19.36 -25.07
CA PRO A 420 6.28 -20.13 -25.08
C PRO A 420 7.50 -19.32 -24.62
N VAL A 421 7.42 -17.97 -24.64
CA VAL A 421 8.53 -17.09 -24.27
C VAL A 421 8.66 -16.92 -22.76
N CYS A 422 7.54 -16.65 -22.07
CA CYS A 422 7.53 -16.49 -20.62
C CYS A 422 7.05 -17.74 -19.87
N GLN A 423 6.65 -18.78 -20.61
CA GLN A 423 6.17 -20.07 -20.10
C GLN A 423 5.02 -19.93 -19.09
N ASP A 424 4.11 -18.98 -19.35
CA ASP A 424 2.98 -18.61 -18.48
C ASP A 424 1.65 -18.81 -19.22
N LEU A 425 0.57 -19.04 -18.45
CA LEU A 425 -0.80 -19.20 -18.95
C LEU A 425 -1.58 -17.89 -18.80
N VAL A 426 -1.90 -17.27 -19.93
CA VAL A 426 -2.64 -16.01 -19.97
C VAL A 426 -4.07 -16.28 -20.43
N GLN A 427 -5.07 -15.69 -19.77
CA GLN A 427 -6.45 -15.79 -20.25
C GLN A 427 -6.59 -15.19 -21.66
N LYS A 428 -7.28 -15.88 -22.57
CA LYS A 428 -7.47 -15.42 -23.97
C LYS A 428 -8.01 -14.00 -24.08
N GLN A 429 -8.88 -13.61 -23.15
CA GLN A 429 -9.47 -12.26 -23.09
C GLN A 429 -8.41 -11.16 -22.83
N VAL A 430 -7.31 -11.51 -22.18
CA VAL A 430 -6.18 -10.62 -21.88
C VAL A 430 -5.12 -10.72 -22.98
N TRP A 431 -4.94 -11.90 -23.56
CA TRP A 431 -3.96 -12.17 -24.62
C TRP A 431 -4.07 -11.20 -25.79
N GLY A 432 -5.28 -10.99 -26.31
CA GLY A 432 -5.52 -10.10 -27.45
C GLY A 432 -5.15 -8.63 -27.21
N LYS A 433 -5.03 -8.20 -25.94
CA LYS A 433 -4.55 -6.85 -25.58
C LYS A 433 -3.03 -6.77 -25.47
N ALA A 434 -2.37 -7.88 -25.18
CA ALA A 434 -0.92 -7.96 -25.06
C ALA A 434 -0.25 -8.15 -26.43
N SER A 435 -0.84 -8.96 -27.32
CA SER A 435 -0.28 -9.22 -28.65
C SER A 435 -0.39 -8.01 -29.60
N SER A 436 -1.34 -7.10 -29.39
CA SER A 436 -1.47 -5.89 -30.22
C SER A 436 -0.40 -4.81 -29.97
N LEU A 437 0.49 -5.00 -28.99
CA LEU A 437 1.54 -4.03 -28.65
C LEU A 437 2.94 -4.40 -29.18
N GLY A 438 3.07 -5.51 -29.91
CA GLY A 438 4.40 -6.08 -30.19
C GLY A 438 4.64 -6.67 -31.57
N GLU A 439 3.77 -6.43 -32.57
CA GLU A 439 4.07 -6.87 -33.94
C GLU A 439 4.87 -5.76 -34.66
N PRO A 440 6.19 -5.90 -34.86
CA PRO A 440 6.92 -4.97 -35.71
C PRO A 440 6.39 -5.12 -37.14
N GLN A 441 5.77 -4.05 -37.66
CA GLN A 441 5.45 -3.99 -39.08
C GLN A 441 6.75 -4.16 -39.86
N ALA A 442 6.91 -5.31 -40.51
CA ALA A 442 7.93 -5.52 -41.53
C ALA A 442 7.65 -4.53 -42.67
N GLN A 443 8.32 -3.39 -42.64
CA GLN A 443 8.33 -2.45 -43.76
C GLN A 443 9.12 -3.09 -44.90
N GLY A 444 8.50 -3.09 -46.08
CA GLY A 444 8.86 -3.91 -47.22
C GLY A 444 10.24 -3.66 -47.81
N SER A 445 10.76 -4.71 -48.44
CA SER A 445 11.84 -4.62 -49.40
C SER A 445 11.40 -3.77 -50.59
N VAL A 446 12.13 -2.69 -50.86
CA VAL A 446 12.09 -2.00 -52.14
C VAL A 446 13.25 -2.56 -52.99
N HIS A 447 12.88 -3.13 -54.13
CA HIS A 447 13.75 -3.46 -55.25
C HIS A 447 14.01 -2.24 -56.11
#